data_AF-A0A7S1JJ83-F1
#
_entry.id   AF-A0A7S1JJ83-F1
#
_cell.length_a   1.000
_cell.length_b   1.000
_cell.length_c   1.000
_cell.angle_alpha   90.00
_cell.angle_beta   90.00
_cell.angle_gamma   90.00
#
_symmetry.space_group_name_H-M   'P 1'
#
loop_
_entity.id
_entity.type
_entity.pdbx_description
1 polymer ?
#
loop_
_entity_poly.entity_id
_entity_poly.type
_entity_poly.pdbx_seq_one_letter_code
_entity_poly.pdbx_strand_id
1 'polypeptide(L)'
;GGACSLPTFLDSYLCHVTKPWELDCVDLTKGTLTTLRDEEAEALRAAIAKKVFLVFIRLVSIKESDSEYLSARKHQDILCDQKLLTASQLLDIAALYGPANEERVKGFICEVFDALPRRQDELLEYIPTLLHSFNTGYERLAILLKQTGSLSLSTLSAKKDGSDDPDDFGKEFSTKWLANTLDTLSFLIDGAVTIGGALLFFPPEVVRAFVMTRFAKEQQQAASSSVAAAPDESAPAAMVMPMGSPLLGLLAKTYSLLVSPACAALYQPGSSVRVDPGSHTASFRFAQQ
;
A
#
# COMPACT_ATOMS: atom_id res chain seq x y z
N GLY A 1 24.82 10.19 -22.79
CA GLY A 1 23.87 9.49 -21.94
C GLY A 1 24.63 8.55 -21.04
N GLY A 2 24.65 8.81 -19.73
CA GLY A 2 25.22 7.85 -18.78
C GLY A 2 24.28 6.65 -18.70
N ALA A 3 24.79 5.45 -18.97
CA ALA A 3 24.01 4.24 -18.78
C ALA A 3 23.67 4.11 -17.28
N CYS A 4 22.38 4.09 -16.94
CA CYS A 4 21.98 3.69 -15.59
C CYS A 4 22.38 2.23 -15.39
N SER A 5 22.98 1.92 -14.24
CA SER A 5 23.29 0.54 -13.88
C SER A 5 22.01 -0.26 -13.66
N LEU A 6 22.08 -1.58 -13.82
CA LEU A 6 20.93 -2.46 -13.58
C LEU A 6 20.34 -2.29 -12.17
N PRO A 7 21.12 -2.23 -11.07
CA PRO A 7 20.56 -1.99 -9.74
C PRO A 7 19.77 -0.68 -9.64
N THR A 8 20.31 0.41 -10.20
CA THR A 8 19.61 1.71 -10.20
C THR A 8 18.32 1.66 -11.02
N PHE A 9 18.31 0.94 -12.14
CA PHE A 9 17.10 0.75 -12.93
C PHE A 9 16.04 -0.04 -12.17
N LEU A 10 16.40 -1.16 -11.55
CA LEU A 10 15.46 -2.02 -10.81
C LEU A 10 14.86 -1.28 -9.61
N ASP A 11 15.68 -0.54 -8.89
CA ASP A 11 15.25 0.28 -7.75
C ASP A 11 14.30 1.40 -8.20
N SER A 12 14.69 2.15 -9.22
CA SER A 12 13.85 3.20 -9.82
C SER A 12 12.53 2.66 -10.36
N TYR A 13 12.55 1.49 -10.98
CA TYR A 13 11.34 0.82 -11.46
C TYR A 13 10.40 0.49 -10.30
N LEU A 14 10.88 -0.16 -9.24
CA LEU A 14 10.03 -0.50 -8.09
C LEU A 14 9.47 0.75 -7.40
N CYS A 15 10.25 1.82 -7.32
CA CYS A 15 9.83 3.08 -6.70
C CYS A 15 8.78 3.86 -7.49
N HIS A 16 8.76 3.72 -8.82
CA HIS A 16 8.00 4.63 -9.71
C HIS A 16 7.06 3.91 -10.68
N VAL A 17 6.98 2.59 -10.64
CA VAL A 17 5.99 1.86 -11.43
C VAL A 17 4.60 2.27 -10.96
N THR A 18 3.71 2.59 -11.91
CA THR A 18 2.31 2.86 -11.62
C THR A 18 1.69 1.62 -11.00
N LYS A 19 1.17 1.75 -9.79
CA LYS A 19 0.62 0.62 -9.05
C LYS A 19 -0.87 0.46 -9.38
N PRO A 20 -1.41 -0.77 -9.49
CA PRO A 20 -2.83 -0.98 -9.82
C PRO A 20 -3.82 -0.34 -8.83
N TRP A 21 -3.37 -0.08 -7.60
CA TRP A 21 -4.15 0.53 -6.52
C TRP A 21 -3.89 2.03 -6.36
N GLU A 22 -3.04 2.65 -7.19
CA GLU A 22 -2.92 4.10 -7.22
C GLU A 22 -4.21 4.72 -7.75
N LEU A 23 -4.62 5.82 -7.12
CA LEU A 23 -5.73 6.61 -7.60
C LEU A 23 -5.30 7.30 -8.90
N ASP A 24 -6.05 7.08 -9.98
CA ASP A 24 -5.83 7.79 -11.24
C ASP A 24 -5.80 9.31 -10.98
N CYS A 25 -4.95 10.03 -11.72
CA CYS A 25 -4.85 11.47 -11.60
C CYS A 25 -6.23 12.12 -11.85
N VAL A 26 -6.84 12.61 -10.76
CA VAL A 26 -8.08 13.36 -10.86
C VAL A 26 -7.71 14.72 -11.42
N ASP A 27 -8.09 15.01 -12.66
CA ASP A 27 -8.02 16.37 -13.21
C ASP A 27 -9.08 17.23 -12.49
N LEU A 28 -8.68 17.77 -11.34
CA LEU A 28 -9.50 18.62 -10.48
C LEU A 28 -10.01 19.88 -11.21
N THR A 29 -9.40 20.26 -12.35
CA THR A 29 -9.85 21.41 -13.15
C THR A 29 -11.09 21.11 -14.00
N LYS A 30 -11.37 19.83 -14.29
CA LYS A 30 -12.48 19.41 -15.14
C LYS A 30 -13.58 18.66 -14.40
N GLY A 31 -13.41 18.40 -13.09
CA GLY A 31 -14.39 17.67 -12.28
C GLY A 31 -14.77 16.30 -12.85
N THR A 32 -13.94 15.75 -13.74
CA THR A 32 -14.23 14.56 -14.54
C THR A 32 -13.06 13.60 -14.36
N LEU A 33 -13.36 12.37 -13.93
CA LEU A 33 -12.37 11.29 -13.78
C LEU A 33 -12.01 10.77 -15.18
N THR A 34 -11.08 11.43 -15.87
CA THR A 34 -10.64 11.00 -17.20
C THR A 34 -9.66 9.86 -17.07
N THR A 35 -10.17 8.63 -17.09
CA THR A 35 -9.37 7.42 -17.31
C THR A 35 -9.05 7.30 -18.79
N LEU A 36 -8.12 8.11 -19.28
CA LEU A 36 -7.52 7.91 -20.61
C LEU A 36 -6.49 6.78 -20.48
N ARG A 37 -6.98 5.54 -20.30
CA ARG A 37 -6.14 4.34 -20.36
C ARG A 37 -5.85 4.05 -21.81
N ASP A 38 -4.67 4.44 -22.25
CA ASP A 38 -4.09 4.00 -23.52
C ASP A 38 -3.77 2.50 -23.43
N GLU A 39 -4.51 1.68 -24.18
CA GLU A 39 -4.37 0.22 -24.18
C GLU A 39 -2.96 -0.21 -24.59
N GLU A 40 -2.30 0.54 -25.48
CA GLU A 40 -0.92 0.24 -25.90
C GLU A 40 0.06 0.50 -24.76
N ALA A 41 -0.14 1.59 -24.01
CA ALA A 41 0.67 1.91 -22.84
C ALA A 41 0.52 0.86 -21.73
N GLU A 42 -0.71 0.36 -21.49
CA GLU A 42 -0.95 -0.72 -20.52
C GLU A 42 -0.30 -2.04 -20.94
N ALA A 43 -0.42 -2.43 -22.21
CA ALA A 43 0.23 -3.62 -22.74
C ALA A 43 1.76 -3.54 -22.59
N LEU A 44 2.34 -2.36 -22.85
CA LEU A 44 3.77 -2.13 -22.67
C LEU A 44 4.18 -2.19 -21.20
N ARG A 45 3.42 -1.58 -20.28
CA ARG A 45 3.66 -1.64 -18.83
C ARG A 45 3.64 -3.09 -18.33
N ALA A 46 2.64 -3.88 -18.72
CA ALA A 46 2.55 -5.29 -18.36
C ALA A 46 3.74 -6.10 -18.90
N ALA A 47 4.18 -5.83 -20.13
CA ALA A 47 5.35 -6.48 -20.72
C ALA A 47 6.65 -6.13 -19.97
N ILE A 48 6.82 -4.88 -19.55
CA ILE A 48 7.97 -4.46 -18.73
C ILE A 48 7.92 -5.13 -17.36
N ALA A 49 6.76 -5.09 -16.67
CA ALA A 49 6.59 -5.71 -15.36
C ALA A 49 6.94 -7.20 -15.37
N LYS A 50 6.47 -7.93 -16.38
CA LYS A 50 6.84 -9.34 -16.55
C LYS A 50 8.34 -9.54 -16.69
N LYS A 51 9.01 -8.71 -17.50
CA LYS A 51 10.47 -8.82 -17.72
C LYS A 51 11.25 -8.47 -16.47
N VAL A 52 10.86 -7.41 -15.76
CA VAL A 52 11.50 -7.01 -14.50
C VAL A 52 11.37 -8.10 -13.45
N PHE A 53 10.19 -8.70 -13.30
CA PHE A 53 10.01 -9.81 -12.37
C PHE A 53 10.91 -11.01 -12.71
N LEU A 54 11.00 -11.39 -13.99
CA LEU A 54 11.90 -12.46 -14.43
C LEU A 54 13.38 -12.13 -14.16
N VAL A 55 13.78 -10.86 -14.23
CA VAL A 55 15.12 -10.43 -13.83
C VAL A 55 15.35 -10.68 -12.34
N PHE A 56 14.39 -10.34 -11.47
CA PHE A 56 14.51 -10.64 -10.04
C PHE A 56 14.64 -12.14 -9.77
N ILE A 57 13.77 -12.98 -10.38
CA ILE A 57 13.87 -14.44 -10.26
C ILE A 57 15.27 -14.92 -10.67
N ARG A 58 15.80 -14.42 -11.79
CA ARG A 58 17.12 -14.79 -12.29
C ARG A 58 18.25 -14.34 -11.36
N LEU A 59 18.12 -13.17 -10.72
CA LEU A 59 19.10 -12.67 -9.77
C LEU A 59 19.24 -13.58 -8.54
N VAL A 60 18.20 -14.29 -8.13
CA VAL A 60 18.22 -15.17 -6.95
C VAL A 60 18.62 -16.61 -7.30
N SER A 61 18.43 -17.02 -8.56
CA SER A 61 18.83 -18.35 -9.00
C SER A 61 20.35 -18.50 -9.09
N ILE A 62 20.92 -19.34 -8.23
CA ILE A 62 22.36 -19.68 -8.22
C ILE A 62 22.74 -20.55 -9.44
N LYS A 63 21.80 -21.32 -9.96
CA LYS A 63 22.02 -22.33 -11.00
C LYS A 63 21.08 -22.07 -12.17
N GLU A 64 21.61 -21.43 -13.22
CA GLU A 64 20.87 -21.19 -14.45
C GLU A 64 20.88 -22.42 -15.37
N SER A 65 21.94 -23.23 -15.31
CA SER A 65 22.04 -24.51 -16.00
C SER A 65 22.99 -25.49 -15.27
N ASP A 66 23.08 -26.74 -15.72
CA ASP A 66 24.00 -27.72 -15.15
C ASP A 66 25.49 -27.34 -15.31
N SER A 67 25.81 -26.48 -16.27
CA SER A 67 27.17 -26.01 -16.57
C SER A 67 27.45 -24.57 -16.11
N GLU A 68 26.42 -23.77 -15.81
CA GLU A 68 26.57 -22.36 -15.45
C GLU A 68 25.96 -22.12 -14.07
N TYR A 69 26.82 -22.09 -13.06
CA TYR A 69 26.44 -21.78 -11.69
C TYR A 69 27.54 -20.97 -10.99
N LEU A 70 27.10 -20.09 -10.10
CA LEU A 70 27.99 -19.41 -9.16
C LEU A 70 28.12 -20.26 -7.90
N SER A 71 29.24 -20.12 -7.17
CA SER A 71 29.24 -20.61 -5.80
C SER A 71 28.29 -19.75 -4.96
N ALA A 72 27.59 -20.36 -4.01
CA ALA A 72 26.64 -19.66 -3.14
C ALA A 72 27.25 -18.40 -2.49
N ARG A 73 28.52 -18.49 -2.05
CA ARG A 73 29.26 -17.36 -1.48
C ARG A 73 29.45 -16.21 -2.48
N LYS A 74 29.91 -16.50 -3.71
CA LYS A 74 30.11 -15.45 -4.73
C LYS A 74 28.79 -14.81 -5.14
N HIS A 75 27.73 -15.60 -5.22
CA HIS A 75 26.39 -15.11 -5.52
C HIS A 75 25.88 -14.16 -4.43
N GLN A 76 26.00 -14.54 -3.16
CA GLN A 76 25.69 -13.69 -2.02
C GLN A 76 26.52 -12.40 -2.00
N ASP A 77 27.83 -12.47 -2.26
CA ASP A 77 28.72 -11.31 -2.31
C ASP A 77 28.25 -10.32 -3.38
N ILE A 78 27.88 -10.79 -4.58
CA ILE A 78 27.36 -9.95 -5.67
C ILE A 78 26.05 -9.25 -5.26
N LEU A 79 25.11 -9.99 -4.67
CA LEU A 79 23.82 -9.42 -4.25
C LEU A 79 24.00 -8.37 -3.15
N CYS A 80 24.91 -8.60 -2.20
CA CYS A 80 25.25 -7.65 -1.14
C CYS A 80 25.94 -6.40 -1.70
N ASP A 81 27.00 -6.57 -2.49
CA ASP A 81 27.83 -5.48 -3.00
C ASP A 81 27.04 -4.53 -3.92
N GLN A 82 26.12 -5.09 -4.71
CA GLN A 82 25.27 -4.30 -5.61
C GLN A 82 24.01 -3.76 -4.94
N LYS A 83 23.82 -4.00 -3.62
CA LYS A 83 22.62 -3.62 -2.86
C LYS A 83 21.33 -4.08 -3.53
N LEU A 84 21.35 -5.27 -4.12
CA LEU A 84 20.17 -5.88 -4.71
C LEU A 84 19.35 -6.56 -3.61
N LEU A 85 18.04 -6.60 -3.82
CA LEU A 85 17.08 -7.31 -2.98
C LEU A 85 17.11 -6.81 -1.53
N THR A 86 17.04 -5.49 -1.36
CA THR A 86 16.91 -4.86 -0.04
C THR A 86 15.55 -5.19 0.58
N ALA A 87 15.42 -4.98 1.90
CA ALA A 87 14.15 -5.20 2.59
C ALA A 87 12.97 -4.43 1.96
N SER A 88 13.19 -3.18 1.53
CA SER A 88 12.17 -2.38 0.83
C SER A 88 11.80 -2.98 -0.53
N GLN A 89 12.79 -3.42 -1.32
CA GLN A 89 12.52 -4.04 -2.61
C GLN A 89 11.74 -5.34 -2.48
N LEU A 90 12.00 -6.14 -1.44
CA LEU A 90 11.24 -7.37 -1.18
C LEU A 90 9.77 -7.06 -0.84
N LEU A 91 9.52 -6.01 -0.05
CA LEU A 91 8.17 -5.55 0.26
C LEU A 91 7.44 -5.09 -1.02
N ASP A 92 8.11 -4.31 -1.87
CA ASP A 92 7.55 -3.85 -3.15
C ASP A 92 7.26 -5.01 -4.10
N ILE A 93 8.21 -5.95 -4.25
CA ILE A 93 8.04 -7.14 -5.10
C ILE A 93 6.84 -7.97 -4.64
N ALA A 94 6.69 -8.18 -3.32
CA ALA A 94 5.56 -8.91 -2.76
C ALA A 94 4.22 -8.20 -3.01
N ALA A 95 4.19 -6.88 -2.85
CA ALA A 95 3.01 -6.07 -3.12
C ALA A 95 2.62 -6.09 -4.61
N LEU A 96 3.59 -5.87 -5.50
CA LEU A 96 3.40 -5.71 -6.94
C LEU A 96 3.12 -7.04 -7.67
N TYR A 97 3.89 -8.08 -7.38
CA TYR A 97 3.86 -9.33 -8.16
C TYR A 97 3.13 -10.47 -7.48
N GLY A 98 3.04 -10.45 -6.14
CA GLY A 98 2.35 -11.46 -5.34
C GLY A 98 0.92 -11.77 -5.81
N PRO A 99 0.08 -10.76 -6.13
CA PRO A 99 -1.29 -10.93 -6.59
C PRO A 99 -1.49 -11.92 -7.74
N ALA A 100 -0.65 -11.81 -8.75
CA ALA A 100 -0.76 -12.58 -9.98
C ALA A 100 0.16 -13.81 -9.97
N ASN A 101 1.06 -13.92 -8.98
CA ASN A 101 2.13 -14.91 -8.97
C ASN A 101 2.39 -15.47 -7.56
N GLU A 102 1.33 -15.75 -6.79
CA GLU A 102 1.41 -16.10 -5.37
C GLU A 102 2.49 -17.14 -5.04
N GLU A 103 2.41 -18.33 -5.65
CA GLU A 103 3.36 -19.42 -5.36
C GLU A 103 4.79 -19.04 -5.72
N ARG A 104 4.97 -18.35 -6.86
CA ARG A 104 6.29 -17.96 -7.37
C ARG A 104 6.92 -16.87 -6.52
N VAL A 105 6.13 -15.93 -6.01
CA VAL A 105 6.61 -14.87 -5.12
C VAL A 105 6.96 -15.43 -3.74
N LYS A 106 6.17 -16.36 -3.19
CA LYS A 106 6.54 -17.08 -1.96
C LYS A 106 7.87 -17.81 -2.11
N GLY A 107 8.00 -18.62 -3.17
CA GLY A 107 9.24 -19.33 -3.46
C GLY A 107 10.44 -18.38 -3.60
N PHE A 108 10.28 -17.31 -4.39
CA PHE A 108 11.30 -16.28 -4.54
C PHE A 108 11.73 -15.65 -3.20
N ILE A 109 10.78 -15.26 -2.34
CA ILE A 109 11.11 -14.63 -1.05
C ILE A 109 11.86 -15.62 -0.14
N CYS A 110 11.43 -16.88 -0.10
CA CYS A 110 12.14 -17.93 0.64
C CYS A 110 13.57 -18.11 0.12
N GLU A 111 13.75 -18.22 -1.20
CA GLU A 111 15.08 -18.36 -1.82
C GLU A 111 15.98 -17.14 -1.51
N VAL A 112 15.42 -15.93 -1.47
CA VAL A 112 16.17 -14.74 -1.05
C VAL A 112 16.66 -14.86 0.39
N PHE A 113 15.80 -15.28 1.32
CA PHE A 113 16.21 -15.41 2.72
C PHE A 113 17.19 -16.55 2.95
N ASP A 114 17.08 -17.64 2.19
CA ASP A 114 18.07 -18.72 2.20
C ASP A 114 19.44 -18.24 1.69
N ALA A 115 19.45 -17.44 0.60
CA ALA A 115 20.67 -16.88 0.04
C ALA A 115 21.25 -15.71 0.85
N LEU A 116 20.38 -14.90 1.48
CA LEU A 116 20.72 -13.67 2.21
C LEU A 116 20.02 -13.62 3.58
N PRO A 117 20.42 -14.44 4.58
CA PRO A 117 19.75 -14.47 5.88
C PRO A 117 19.68 -13.11 6.58
N ARG A 118 20.72 -12.28 6.42
CA ARG A 118 20.76 -10.91 6.98
C ARG A 118 19.63 -10.01 6.47
N ARG A 119 19.05 -10.27 5.29
CA ARG A 119 17.89 -9.50 4.79
C ARG A 119 16.65 -9.72 5.62
N GLN A 120 16.51 -10.90 6.20
CA GLN A 120 15.43 -11.18 7.13
C GLN A 120 15.62 -10.32 8.40
N ASP A 121 16.83 -10.27 8.96
CA ASP A 121 17.13 -9.45 10.13
C ASP A 121 16.90 -7.96 9.87
N GLU A 122 17.39 -7.44 8.74
CA GLU A 122 17.17 -6.05 8.32
C GLU A 122 15.67 -5.72 8.19
N LEU A 123 14.88 -6.65 7.66
CA LEU A 123 13.44 -6.48 7.56
C LEU A 123 12.79 -6.46 8.96
N LEU A 124 13.20 -7.36 9.84
CA LEU A 124 12.70 -7.41 11.23
C LEU A 124 12.97 -6.10 11.97
N GLU A 125 14.15 -5.50 11.77
CA GLU A 125 14.52 -4.19 12.30
C GLU A 125 13.72 -3.03 11.67
N TYR A 126 13.31 -3.18 10.42
CA TYR A 126 12.55 -2.15 9.69
C TYR A 126 11.05 -2.13 10.04
N ILE A 127 10.46 -3.26 10.42
CA ILE A 127 9.02 -3.41 10.73
C ILE A 127 8.48 -2.34 11.71
N PRO A 128 9.13 -2.02 12.84
CA PRO A 128 8.64 -1.01 13.77
C PRO A 128 8.50 0.38 13.13
N THR A 129 9.48 0.76 12.30
CA THR A 129 9.49 2.04 11.58
C THR A 129 8.36 2.08 10.55
N LEU A 130 8.19 1.01 9.77
CA LEU A 130 7.11 0.89 8.79
C LEU A 130 5.72 1.02 9.45
N LEU A 131 5.50 0.29 10.55
CA LEU A 131 4.24 0.35 11.29
C LEU A 131 4.04 1.72 11.97
N HIS A 132 5.12 2.38 12.41
CA HIS A 132 5.03 3.73 12.95
C HIS A 132 4.55 4.72 11.88
N SER A 133 5.20 4.76 10.72
CA SER A 133 4.82 5.63 9.60
C SER A 133 3.36 5.40 9.16
N PHE A 134 2.93 4.14 9.09
CA PHE A 134 1.55 3.80 8.76
C PHE A 134 0.54 4.36 9.77
N ASN A 135 0.82 4.21 11.08
CA ASN A 135 -0.03 4.76 12.14
C ASN A 135 -0.08 6.28 12.10
N THR A 136 1.05 6.96 11.86
CA THR A 136 1.09 8.42 11.71
C THR A 136 0.22 8.89 10.54
N GLY A 137 0.21 8.16 9.42
CA GLY A 137 -0.70 8.42 8.31
C GLY A 137 -2.17 8.30 8.71
N TYR A 138 -2.50 7.27 9.49
CA TYR A 138 -3.87 7.04 9.97
C TYR A 138 -4.34 8.14 10.92
N GLU A 139 -3.48 8.55 11.86
CA GLU A 139 -3.73 9.66 12.77
C GLU A 139 -3.94 10.98 12.00
N ARG A 140 -3.10 11.24 10.98
CA ARG A 140 -3.26 12.41 10.11
C ARG A 140 -4.60 12.40 9.39
N LEU A 141 -5.01 11.25 8.83
CA LEU A 141 -6.33 11.12 8.18
C LEU A 141 -7.47 11.40 9.18
N ALA A 142 -7.39 10.84 10.38
CA ALA A 142 -8.40 11.05 11.42
C ALA A 142 -8.53 12.53 11.81
N ILE A 143 -7.41 13.27 11.86
CA ILE A 143 -7.42 14.73 12.09
C ILE A 143 -8.08 15.46 10.92
N LEU A 144 -7.72 15.14 9.68
CA LEU A 144 -8.29 15.76 8.48
C LEU A 144 -9.81 15.54 8.39
N LEU A 145 -10.31 14.35 8.74
CA LEU A 145 -11.74 14.02 8.76
C LEU A 145 -12.50 14.70 9.91
N LYS A 146 -11.86 14.93 11.06
CA LYS A 146 -12.46 15.71 12.15
C LYS A 146 -12.61 17.18 11.79
N GLN A 147 -11.67 17.73 11.02
CA GLN A 147 -11.74 19.11 10.55
C GLN A 147 -12.94 19.34 9.63
N THR A 148 -13.31 18.40 8.76
CA THR A 148 -14.52 18.51 7.93
C THR A 148 -15.82 18.42 8.71
N GLY A 149 -15.89 17.58 9.74
CA GLY A 149 -17.04 17.53 10.65
C GLY A 149 -17.30 18.86 11.40
N SER A 150 -16.23 19.59 11.72
CA SER A 150 -16.29 20.91 12.39
C SER A 150 -16.72 22.05 11.44
N LEU A 151 -16.35 21.97 10.16
CA LEU A 151 -16.63 23.01 9.16
C LEU A 151 -18.06 22.97 8.62
N SER A 152 -18.71 21.81 8.63
CA SER A 152 -20.11 21.67 8.17
C SER A 152 -21.11 22.42 9.08
N LEU A 153 -20.74 22.75 10.32
CA LEU A 153 -21.65 23.40 11.28
C LEU A 153 -21.48 24.93 11.33
N SER A 154 -20.30 25.44 10.97
CA SER A 154 -19.97 26.87 11.00
C SER A 154 -20.32 27.59 9.69
N THR A 155 -20.28 26.89 8.55
CA THR A 155 -20.60 27.46 7.23
C THR A 155 -22.10 27.56 6.92
N LEU A 156 -22.95 26.73 7.54
CA LEU A 156 -24.41 26.86 7.44
C LEU A 156 -24.98 27.98 8.31
N SER A 157 -24.24 28.43 9.34
CA SER A 157 -24.67 29.50 10.26
C SER A 157 -24.32 30.91 9.75
N ALA A 158 -23.30 31.04 8.89
CA ALA A 158 -22.79 32.35 8.43
C ALA A 158 -23.46 32.87 7.14
N LYS A 159 -24.35 32.10 6.48
CA LYS A 159 -25.05 32.53 5.26
C LYS A 159 -26.35 33.28 5.56
N LYS A 160 -26.23 34.31 6.38
CA LYS A 160 -27.24 35.35 6.60
C LYS A 160 -26.50 36.66 6.73
N ASP A 161 -25.99 37.17 5.61
CA ASP A 161 -26.01 38.59 5.24
C ASP A 161 -25.30 38.78 3.90
N GLY A 162 -25.96 39.51 3.01
CA GLY A 162 -25.59 39.66 1.60
C GLY A 162 -24.27 40.38 1.41
N SER A 163 -23.35 39.73 0.70
CA SER A 163 -22.12 40.31 0.17
C SER A 163 -21.80 39.59 -1.14
N ASP A 164 -21.91 40.31 -2.25
CA ASP A 164 -21.71 39.84 -3.63
C ASP A 164 -20.23 39.72 -4.01
N ASP A 165 -19.50 38.81 -3.35
CA ASP A 165 -18.25 38.27 -3.89
C ASP A 165 -18.12 36.78 -3.49
N PRO A 166 -18.42 35.85 -4.42
CA PRO A 166 -18.45 34.44 -4.09
C PRO A 166 -17.08 33.79 -4.28
N ASP A 167 -16.62 33.13 -3.20
CA ASP A 167 -15.97 31.81 -3.27
C ASP A 167 -14.43 31.69 -3.47
N ASP A 168 -13.57 32.66 -3.21
CA ASP A 168 -12.11 32.38 -3.34
C ASP A 168 -11.56 31.56 -2.15
N PHE A 169 -11.84 32.00 -0.92
CA PHE A 169 -11.34 31.35 0.30
C PHE A 169 -11.95 29.97 0.56
N GLY A 170 -13.24 29.79 0.24
CA GLY A 170 -13.93 28.50 0.37
C GLY A 170 -13.42 27.45 -0.64
N LYS A 171 -13.05 27.89 -1.86
CA LYS A 171 -12.50 27.01 -2.89
C LYS A 171 -11.05 26.62 -2.60
N GLU A 172 -10.20 27.56 -2.18
CA GLU A 172 -8.80 27.25 -1.83
C GLU A 172 -8.68 26.32 -0.60
N PHE A 173 -9.53 26.55 0.41
CA PHE A 173 -9.60 25.67 1.57
C PHE A 173 -10.07 24.26 1.18
N SER A 174 -11.09 24.16 0.32
CA SER A 174 -11.65 22.89 -0.13
C SER A 174 -10.66 22.08 -0.98
N THR A 175 -9.93 22.72 -1.91
CA THR A 175 -8.97 22.02 -2.79
C THR A 175 -7.73 21.55 -2.04
N LYS A 176 -7.16 22.38 -1.16
CA LYS A 176 -5.99 22.00 -0.36
C LYS A 176 -6.31 20.91 0.66
N TRP A 177 -7.49 20.97 1.29
CA TRP A 177 -7.95 19.90 2.18
C TRP A 177 -8.17 18.59 1.41
N LEU A 178 -8.82 18.66 0.24
CA LEU A 178 -9.09 17.49 -0.60
C LEU A 178 -7.78 16.83 -1.06
N ALA A 179 -6.83 17.62 -1.57
CA ALA A 179 -5.52 17.13 -1.99
C ALA A 179 -4.78 16.43 -0.84
N ASN A 180 -4.69 17.05 0.34
CA ASN A 180 -4.06 16.44 1.51
C ASN A 180 -4.75 15.15 1.96
N THR A 181 -6.08 15.09 1.85
CA THR A 181 -6.87 13.91 2.20
C THR A 181 -6.60 12.78 1.21
N LEU A 182 -6.60 13.07 -0.10
CA LEU A 182 -6.28 12.10 -1.14
C LEU A 182 -4.85 11.59 -1.02
N ASP A 183 -3.86 12.46 -0.79
CA ASP A 183 -2.46 12.06 -0.57
C ASP A 183 -2.31 11.13 0.63
N THR A 184 -2.99 11.46 1.74
CA THR A 184 -2.96 10.63 2.95
C THR A 184 -3.65 9.29 2.72
N LEU A 185 -4.75 9.26 1.97
CA LEU A 185 -5.42 8.02 1.59
C LEU A 185 -4.56 7.16 0.67
N SER A 186 -3.93 7.75 -0.35
CA SER A 186 -3.00 7.05 -1.25
C SER A 186 -1.84 6.43 -0.46
N PHE A 187 -1.25 7.18 0.48
CA PHE A 187 -0.21 6.66 1.37
C PHE A 187 -0.70 5.47 2.21
N LEU A 188 -1.91 5.56 2.77
CA LEU A 188 -2.49 4.48 3.57
C LEU A 188 -2.88 3.25 2.75
N ILE A 189 -3.36 3.43 1.52
CA ILE A 189 -3.63 2.32 0.61
C ILE A 189 -2.32 1.63 0.26
N ASP A 190 -1.30 2.39 -0.14
CA ASP A 190 0.00 1.85 -0.51
C ASP A 190 0.68 1.10 0.65
N GLY A 191 0.66 1.70 1.85
CA GLY A 191 1.18 1.05 3.06
C GLY A 191 0.39 -0.22 3.43
N ALA A 192 -0.94 -0.20 3.29
CA ALA A 192 -1.78 -1.36 3.58
C ALA A 192 -1.52 -2.50 2.60
N VAL A 193 -1.35 -2.18 1.31
CA VAL A 193 -1.06 -3.16 0.27
C VAL A 193 0.33 -3.76 0.49
N THR A 194 1.31 -2.92 0.81
CA THR A 194 2.70 -3.34 1.10
C THR A 194 2.77 -4.27 2.32
N ILE A 195 2.13 -3.88 3.43
CA ILE A 195 2.05 -4.72 4.64
C ILE A 195 1.26 -6.00 4.35
N GLY A 196 0.16 -5.91 3.59
CA GLY A 196 -0.64 -7.08 3.20
C GLY A 196 0.16 -8.10 2.39
N GLY A 197 0.95 -7.64 1.42
CA GLY A 197 1.88 -8.49 0.68
C GLY A 197 2.91 -9.15 1.59
N ALA A 198 3.45 -8.40 2.55
CA ALA A 198 4.36 -8.97 3.54
C ALA A 198 3.73 -10.11 4.34
N LEU A 199 2.51 -9.91 4.84
CA LEU A 199 1.79 -10.88 5.65
C LEU A 199 1.40 -12.15 4.87
N LEU A 200 1.22 -12.05 3.56
CA LEU A 200 0.78 -13.16 2.72
C LEU A 200 1.92 -13.98 2.13
N PHE A 201 3.04 -13.33 1.78
CA PHE A 201 4.09 -13.99 0.99
C PHE A 201 5.39 -14.22 1.74
N PHE A 202 5.59 -13.64 2.93
CA PHE A 202 6.82 -13.82 3.71
C PHE A 202 6.74 -15.02 4.67
N PRO A 203 7.88 -15.54 5.15
CA PRO A 203 7.93 -16.62 6.11
C PRO A 203 7.21 -16.28 7.44
N PRO A 204 6.72 -17.30 8.16
CA PRO A 204 5.98 -17.12 9.42
C PRO A 204 6.71 -16.29 10.48
N GLU A 205 8.03 -16.32 10.52
CA GLU A 205 8.88 -15.56 11.44
C GLU A 205 8.72 -14.06 11.24
N VAL A 206 8.74 -13.61 9.98
CA VAL A 206 8.53 -12.20 9.61
C VAL A 206 7.09 -11.79 9.93
N VAL A 207 6.12 -12.63 9.57
CA VAL A 207 4.70 -12.40 9.87
C VAL A 207 4.49 -12.25 11.38
N ARG A 208 5.12 -13.12 12.20
CA ARG A 208 5.06 -13.04 13.65
C ARG A 208 5.60 -11.73 14.18
N ALA A 209 6.67 -11.19 13.60
CA ALA A 209 7.23 -9.90 14.01
C ALA A 209 6.28 -8.73 13.75
N PHE A 210 5.59 -8.70 12.60
CA PHE A 210 4.54 -7.72 12.34
C PHE A 210 3.43 -7.76 13.40
N VAL A 211 3.03 -8.97 13.80
CA VAL A 211 1.99 -9.19 14.82
C VAL A 211 2.48 -8.77 16.21
N MET A 212 3.69 -9.18 16.61
CA MET A 212 4.22 -8.94 17.95
C MET A 212 4.59 -7.47 18.20
N THR A 213 5.20 -6.79 17.23
CA THR A 213 5.54 -5.36 17.34
C THR A 213 4.30 -4.50 17.56
N ARG A 214 3.17 -4.88 16.95
CA ARG A 214 1.88 -4.24 17.20
C ARG A 214 1.41 -4.46 18.63
N PHE A 215 1.38 -5.71 19.11
CA PHE A 215 0.92 -6.03 20.45
C PHE A 215 1.76 -5.36 21.54
N ALA A 216 3.09 -5.27 21.37
CA ALA A 216 3.97 -4.58 22.29
C ALA A 216 3.60 -3.10 22.44
N LYS A 217 3.26 -2.43 21.33
CA LYS A 217 2.84 -1.02 21.32
C LYS A 217 1.46 -0.82 21.96
N GLU A 218 0.52 -1.73 21.69
CA GLU A 218 -0.81 -1.71 22.33
C GLU A 218 -0.70 -1.89 23.85
N GLN A 219 0.16 -2.79 24.33
CA GLN A 219 0.43 -2.97 25.77
C GLN A 219 1.09 -1.73 26.39
N GLN A 220 2.05 -1.11 25.70
CA GLN A 220 2.72 0.09 26.19
C GLN A 220 1.76 1.30 26.26
N GLN A 221 0.86 1.46 25.29
CA GLN A 221 -0.20 2.48 25.32
C GLN A 221 -1.22 2.21 26.43
N ALA A 222 -1.66 0.96 26.62
CA ALA A 222 -2.56 0.59 27.70
C ALA A 222 -1.94 0.85 29.09
N ALA A 223 -0.68 0.45 29.29
CA ALA A 223 0.05 0.70 30.54
C ALA A 223 0.18 2.21 30.84
N SER A 224 0.49 3.02 29.82
CA SER A 224 0.62 4.49 29.94
C SER A 224 -0.71 5.17 30.27
N SER A 225 -1.83 4.65 29.73
CA SER A 225 -3.17 5.17 30.03
C SER A 225 -3.70 4.80 31.42
N SER A 226 -3.29 3.63 31.97
CA SER A 226 -3.73 3.21 33.31
C SER A 226 -3.06 3.98 34.45
N VAL A 227 -1.87 4.54 34.21
CA VAL A 227 -1.16 5.38 35.21
C VAL A 227 -1.74 6.80 35.26
N ALA A 228 -2.49 7.23 34.24
CA ALA A 228 -3.09 8.57 34.16
C ALA A 228 -4.54 8.64 34.70
N ALA A 229 -5.17 7.50 35.02
CA ALA A 229 -6.54 7.45 35.51
C ALA A 229 -6.58 7.31 37.05
N ALA A 230 -6.69 8.44 37.75
CA ALA A 230 -7.27 8.45 39.09
C ALA A 230 -8.78 8.12 38.98
N PRO A 231 -9.40 7.44 39.96
CA PRO A 231 -10.78 6.99 39.82
C PRO A 231 -11.72 8.17 39.97
N ASP A 232 -12.35 8.59 38.87
CA ASP A 232 -13.51 9.48 38.92
C ASP A 232 -14.74 8.70 38.45
N GLU A 233 -15.60 8.34 39.41
CA GLU A 233 -16.88 7.66 39.21
C GLU A 233 -17.90 8.63 38.60
N SER A 234 -17.76 9.01 37.32
CA SER A 234 -18.89 9.52 36.51
C SER A 234 -18.50 9.86 35.07
N ALA A 235 -18.16 8.87 34.25
CA ALA A 235 -18.18 9.07 32.79
C ALA A 235 -18.64 7.80 32.06
N PRO A 236 -19.52 7.91 31.05
CA PRO A 236 -19.96 6.75 30.28
C PRO A 236 -18.77 6.18 29.51
N ALA A 237 -18.56 4.88 29.67
CA ALA A 237 -17.47 4.12 29.09
C ALA A 237 -17.27 4.44 27.60
N ALA A 238 -16.19 5.15 27.29
CA ALA A 238 -15.69 5.21 25.92
C ALA A 238 -15.32 3.78 25.52
N MET A 239 -16.04 3.26 24.54
CA MET A 239 -15.90 1.91 24.01
C MET A 239 -14.53 1.76 23.35
N VAL A 240 -13.52 1.43 24.16
CA VAL A 240 -12.22 0.94 23.69
C VAL A 240 -12.46 -0.46 23.15
N MET A 241 -12.66 -0.58 21.85
CA MET A 241 -12.79 -1.86 21.16
C MET A 241 -11.45 -2.62 21.23
N PRO A 242 -11.39 -3.83 21.83
CA PRO A 242 -10.20 -4.66 21.80
C PRO A 242 -10.15 -5.38 20.44
N MET A 243 -9.54 -4.77 19.43
CA MET A 243 -9.48 -5.32 18.06
C MET A 243 -8.18 -6.09 17.84
N GLY A 244 -8.01 -7.22 18.55
CA GLY A 244 -6.80 -8.06 18.49
C GLY A 244 -6.65 -9.00 17.28
N SER A 245 -7.59 -9.00 16.33
CA SER A 245 -7.56 -9.84 15.12
C SER A 245 -8.15 -9.21 13.84
N PRO A 246 -9.13 -8.28 13.89
CA PRO A 246 -9.85 -7.89 12.68
C PRO A 246 -9.10 -6.86 11.85
N LEU A 247 -8.12 -6.10 12.36
CA LEU A 247 -7.38 -5.15 11.51
C LEU A 247 -6.31 -5.83 10.66
N LEU A 248 -5.66 -6.90 11.15
CA LEU A 248 -4.80 -7.74 10.31
C LEU A 248 -5.63 -8.55 9.32
N GLY A 249 -6.76 -9.11 9.77
CA GLY A 249 -7.73 -9.75 8.89
C GLY A 249 -8.36 -8.78 7.89
N LEU A 250 -8.54 -7.50 8.26
CA LEU A 250 -9.01 -6.42 7.40
C LEU A 250 -7.91 -5.97 6.46
N LEU A 251 -6.65 -5.85 6.86
CA LEU A 251 -5.55 -5.52 5.95
C LEU A 251 -5.34 -6.66 4.93
N ALA A 252 -5.38 -7.91 5.37
CA ALA A 252 -5.31 -9.07 4.49
C ALA A 252 -6.56 -9.21 3.61
N LYS A 253 -7.77 -8.91 4.13
CA LYS A 253 -9.00 -8.85 3.32
C LYS A 253 -9.01 -7.66 2.38
N THR A 254 -8.56 -6.49 2.80
CA THR A 254 -8.48 -5.27 2.00
C THR A 254 -7.44 -5.45 0.91
N TYR A 255 -6.29 -6.07 1.20
CA TYR A 255 -5.36 -6.56 0.19
C TYR A 255 -6.05 -7.54 -0.75
N SER A 256 -6.64 -8.61 -0.23
CA SER A 256 -7.33 -9.61 -1.05
C SER A 256 -8.51 -9.04 -1.85
N LEU A 257 -9.16 -7.98 -1.39
CA LEU A 257 -10.30 -7.32 -2.04
C LEU A 257 -9.82 -6.31 -3.09
N LEU A 258 -8.83 -5.48 -2.77
CA LEU A 258 -8.22 -4.55 -3.72
C LEU A 258 -7.53 -5.30 -4.87
N VAL A 259 -7.09 -6.53 -4.59
CA VAL A 259 -6.18 -7.27 -5.45
C VAL A 259 -6.74 -8.64 -5.90
N SER A 260 -8.01 -8.92 -5.58
CA SER A 260 -8.75 -10.11 -6.04
C SER A 260 -8.75 -10.22 -7.56
N PRO A 261 -8.76 -11.44 -8.14
CA PRO A 261 -9.04 -11.66 -9.57
C PRO A 261 -10.34 -10.98 -10.06
N ALA A 262 -11.33 -10.78 -9.19
CA ALA A 262 -12.56 -10.05 -9.52
C ALA A 262 -12.32 -8.52 -9.68
N CYS A 263 -11.36 -7.96 -8.94
CA CYS A 263 -10.87 -6.60 -9.18
C CYS A 263 -9.90 -6.59 -10.36
N ALA A 264 -9.05 -7.60 -10.55
CA ALA A 264 -8.24 -7.80 -11.77
C ALA A 264 -9.11 -7.81 -13.05
N ALA A 265 -10.34 -8.32 -12.97
CA ALA A 265 -11.31 -8.28 -14.06
C ALA A 265 -11.81 -6.85 -14.37
N LEU A 266 -11.82 -5.91 -13.42
CA LEU A 266 -12.05 -4.48 -13.67
C LEU A 266 -10.88 -3.80 -14.41
N TYR A 267 -9.73 -4.47 -14.47
CA TYR A 267 -8.55 -4.02 -15.21
C TYR A 267 -8.38 -4.74 -16.56
N GLN A 268 -9.33 -5.58 -16.97
CA GLN A 268 -9.37 -6.08 -18.35
C GLN A 268 -9.95 -5.00 -19.29
N PRO A 269 -9.33 -4.75 -20.46
CA PRO A 269 -9.86 -3.84 -21.47
C PRO A 269 -11.32 -4.19 -21.82
N GLY A 270 -12.22 -3.20 -21.75
CA GLY A 270 -13.65 -3.36 -22.08
C GLY A 270 -14.61 -3.61 -20.90
N SER A 271 -14.12 -3.65 -19.66
CA SER A 271 -14.97 -3.85 -18.47
C SER A 271 -15.57 -2.52 -17.99
N SER A 272 -16.91 -2.42 -17.89
CA SER A 272 -17.59 -1.21 -17.40
C SER A 272 -18.36 -1.48 -16.11
N VAL A 273 -18.19 -0.61 -15.11
CA VAL A 273 -18.99 -0.61 -13.89
C VAL A 273 -20.09 0.43 -14.04
N ARG A 274 -21.35 0.00 -13.96
CA ARG A 274 -22.50 0.92 -13.90
C ARG A 274 -23.02 0.93 -12.48
N VAL A 275 -22.93 2.08 -11.83
CA VAL A 275 -23.54 2.33 -10.53
C VAL A 275 -24.86 3.03 -10.79
N ASP A 276 -25.98 2.33 -10.58
CA ASP A 276 -27.29 2.94 -10.74
C ASP A 276 -27.57 3.88 -9.55
N PRO A 277 -27.85 5.17 -9.80
CA PRO A 277 -28.13 6.12 -8.74
C PRO A 277 -29.52 5.82 -8.14
N GLY A 278 -29.54 4.99 -7.11
CA GLY A 278 -30.75 4.53 -6.42
C GLY A 278 -30.70 3.09 -5.90
N SER A 279 -29.66 2.34 -6.27
CA SER A 279 -29.46 0.95 -5.86
C SER A 279 -28.21 0.83 -4.98
N HIS A 280 -28.33 0.23 -3.79
CA HIS A 280 -27.17 -0.17 -2.96
C HIS A 280 -26.42 -1.39 -3.52
N THR A 281 -26.71 -1.80 -4.75
CA THR A 281 -26.07 -2.90 -5.46
C THR A 281 -25.41 -2.41 -6.75
N ALA A 282 -24.12 -2.72 -6.92
CA ALA A 282 -23.38 -2.50 -8.15
C ALA A 282 -23.50 -3.74 -9.06
N SER A 283 -23.80 -3.53 -10.34
CA SER A 283 -23.88 -4.60 -11.33
C SER A 283 -22.62 -4.62 -12.18
N PHE A 284 -21.96 -5.78 -12.25
CA PHE A 284 -20.77 -6.00 -13.07
C PHE A 284 -21.16 -6.64 -14.41
N ARG A 285 -20.74 -6.06 -15.53
CA ARG A 285 -20.80 -6.72 -16.84
C ARG A 285 -19.39 -7.04 -17.29
N PHE A 286 -19.14 -8.32 -17.53
CA PHE A 286 -17.91 -8.82 -18.13
C PHE A 286 -18.16 -9.07 -19.62
N ALA A 287 -17.17 -8.76 -20.47
CA ALA A 287 -17.24 -9.13 -21.89
C ALA A 287 -17.22 -10.66 -22.01
N GLN A 288 -18.24 -11.25 -22.64
CA GLN A 288 -18.21 -12.66 -23.02
C GLN A 288 -17.26 -12.82 -24.22
N GLN A 289 -16.29 -13.72 -24.10
CA GLN A 289 -15.54 -14.26 -25.24
C GLN A 289 -16.44 -15.15 -26.09
#